data_AF-A0A0P7B345-F1
#
_entry.id   AF-A0A0P7B345-F1
#
_cell.length_a   1.000
_cell.length_b   1.000
_cell.length_c   1.000
_cell.angle_alpha   90.00
_cell.angle_beta   90.00
_cell.angle_gamma   90.00
#
_symmetry.space_group_name_H-M   'P 1'
#
loop_
_entity.id
_entity.type
_entity.pdbx_description
1 polymer ?
#
loop_
_entity_poly.entity_id
_entity_poly.type
_entity_poly.pdbx_seq_one_letter_code
_entity_poly.pdbx_strand_id
1 'polypeptide(L)'
;MGASDACLVLGNAFATEGVDRPGLRDDYTDGLVLHVASRCANTIVILHNAGIRLVDQWIDNANVTAVIYAHLPGQESGKALVSLLYGDENFSGKLPYTVARNESDYGSVLHPDQPEGRFVQFPQSNFSEGRYIDYRHFDRAAIEPRFAFGFGLSYTTFEYSNLQVSNIATANTAEYPTGAIAEGGQTDLWDVVARVRADVTNTGSVDGAEVAQLFVGIPGAPARQLRGFEKPQIAAGETTTVTFDLTRRDLSVWDVVAQKWGLQSGSYQVYVGASSRDLPLTGSLSVSNRNSTQRRWMRRIA
;
A
#
# COMPACT_ATOMS: atom_id res chain seq x y z
N MET A 1 10.78 40.10 2.57
CA MET A 1 11.21 38.95 3.38
C MET A 1 10.15 38.79 4.46
N GLY A 2 9.46 37.65 4.51
CA GLY A 2 8.45 37.39 5.55
C GLY A 2 9.11 37.38 6.94
N ALA A 3 8.38 37.80 7.96
CA ALA A 3 8.89 37.93 9.33
C ALA A 3 9.01 36.60 10.10
N SER A 4 8.69 35.47 9.47
CA SER A 4 8.58 34.15 10.10
C SER A 4 9.60 33.16 9.53
N ASP A 5 10.23 32.37 10.41
CA ASP A 5 11.22 31.35 10.04
C ASP A 5 10.59 30.11 9.38
N ALA A 6 9.32 29.82 9.70
CA ALA A 6 8.50 28.78 9.08
C ALA A 6 7.04 29.22 9.06
N CYS A 7 6.29 28.80 8.03
CA CYS A 7 4.87 29.06 7.90
C CYS A 7 4.10 27.75 7.76
N LEU A 8 3.18 27.49 8.69
CA LEU A 8 2.31 26.31 8.66
C LEU A 8 1.01 26.67 7.95
N VAL A 9 0.66 25.93 6.90
CA VAL A 9 -0.62 26.05 6.20
C VAL A 9 -1.42 24.78 6.44
N LEU A 10 -2.58 24.92 7.09
CA LEU A 10 -3.46 23.80 7.39
C LEU A 10 -4.62 23.81 6.40
N GLY A 11 -4.73 22.74 5.61
CA GLY A 11 -5.82 22.49 4.68
C GLY A 11 -6.63 21.27 5.11
N ASN A 12 -7.89 21.20 4.66
CA ASN A 12 -8.71 20.01 4.87
C ASN A 12 -9.42 19.57 3.59
N ALA A 13 -9.87 18.32 3.58
CA ALA A 13 -10.79 17.82 2.58
C ALA A 13 -11.84 16.95 3.28
N PHE A 14 -13.04 17.51 3.45
CA PHE A 14 -14.15 16.85 4.14
C PHE A 14 -14.88 15.85 3.22
N ALA A 15 -15.40 14.79 3.83
CA ALA A 15 -16.32 13.85 3.22
C ALA A 15 -17.39 13.45 4.26
N THR A 16 -18.56 13.03 3.78
CA THR A 16 -19.70 12.63 4.61
C THR A 16 -20.37 11.42 4.01
N GLU A 17 -21.06 10.64 4.85
CA GLU A 17 -22.00 9.64 4.37
C GLU A 17 -23.06 10.29 3.46
N GLY A 18 -23.46 9.57 2.42
CA GLY A 18 -24.53 9.96 1.51
C GLY A 18 -24.15 10.93 0.39
N VAL A 19 -22.91 11.44 0.36
CA VAL A 19 -22.46 12.38 -0.69
C VAL A 19 -21.02 12.11 -1.09
N ASP A 20 -20.80 11.85 -2.38
CA ASP A 20 -19.47 11.79 -2.97
C ASP A 20 -18.85 13.18 -3.13
N ARG A 21 -17.53 13.27 -2.98
CA ARG A 21 -16.82 14.53 -3.16
C ARG A 21 -16.87 14.96 -4.63
N PRO A 22 -17.06 16.26 -4.93
CA PRO A 22 -17.09 16.76 -6.31
C PRO A 22 -15.71 16.73 -6.99
N GLY A 23 -14.63 16.59 -6.21
CA GLY A 23 -13.26 16.51 -6.68
C GLY A 23 -12.28 16.14 -5.58
N LEU A 24 -11.07 15.75 -6.01
CA LEU A 24 -9.92 15.41 -5.19
C LEU A 24 -8.98 16.61 -4.95
N ARG A 25 -9.13 17.70 -5.72
CA ARG A 25 -8.47 18.99 -5.48
C ARG A 25 -9.43 20.02 -4.86
N ASP A 26 -8.87 21.06 -4.26
CA ASP A 26 -9.62 22.22 -3.76
C ASP A 26 -8.85 23.51 -4.07
N ASP A 27 -9.32 24.26 -5.07
CA ASP A 27 -8.63 25.43 -5.61
C ASP A 27 -8.49 26.57 -4.57
N TYR A 28 -9.41 26.66 -3.61
CA TYR A 28 -9.32 27.65 -2.54
C TYR A 28 -8.13 27.37 -1.61
N THR A 29 -8.03 26.15 -1.07
CA THR A 29 -6.90 25.74 -0.22
C THR A 29 -5.59 25.76 -1.01
N ASP A 30 -5.59 25.34 -2.27
CA ASP A 30 -4.40 25.40 -3.13
C ASP A 30 -3.94 26.86 -3.35
N GLY A 31 -4.88 27.79 -3.56
CA GLY A 31 -4.61 29.22 -3.63
C GLY A 31 -4.05 29.80 -2.33
N LEU A 32 -4.53 29.34 -1.17
CA LEU A 32 -3.99 29.73 0.13
C LEU A 32 -2.53 29.27 0.30
N VAL A 33 -2.23 28.02 -0.05
CA VAL A 33 -0.86 27.48 -0.01
C VAL A 33 0.07 28.32 -0.89
N LEU A 34 -0.32 28.59 -2.14
CA LEU A 34 0.46 29.41 -3.07
C LEU A 34 0.66 30.85 -2.57
N HIS A 35 -0.38 31.45 -1.97
CA HIS A 35 -0.29 32.79 -1.42
C HIS A 35 0.73 32.87 -0.28
N VAL A 36 0.70 31.92 0.66
CA VAL A 36 1.67 31.86 1.77
C VAL A 36 3.08 31.57 1.24
N ALA A 37 3.23 30.60 0.34
CA ALA A 37 4.49 30.28 -0.30
C ALA A 37 5.10 31.48 -1.06
N SER A 38 4.29 32.41 -1.58
CA SER A 38 4.80 33.64 -2.21
C SER A 38 5.45 34.63 -1.23
N ARG A 39 5.23 34.46 0.08
CA ARG A 39 5.72 35.34 1.15
C ARG A 39 6.68 34.65 2.12
N CYS A 40 6.67 33.32 2.16
CA CYS A 40 7.40 32.49 3.11
C CYS A 40 8.13 31.36 2.40
N ALA A 41 9.46 31.41 2.41
CA ALA A 41 10.30 30.43 1.69
C ALA A 41 10.35 29.05 2.38
N ASN A 42 9.82 28.93 3.59
CA ASN A 42 9.74 27.70 4.36
C ASN A 42 8.27 27.42 4.73
N THR A 43 7.48 27.02 3.74
CA THR A 43 6.06 26.71 3.88
C THR A 43 5.87 25.22 4.08
N ILE A 44 5.26 24.84 5.21
CA ILE A 44 4.93 23.45 5.56
C ILE A 44 3.41 23.30 5.46
N VAL A 45 2.96 22.37 4.62
CA VAL A 45 1.53 22.13 4.40
C VAL A 45 1.07 20.90 5.17
N ILE A 46 -0.01 21.03 5.94
CA ILE A 46 -0.62 19.93 6.69
C ILE A 46 -2.04 19.73 6.17
N LEU A 47 -2.36 18.51 5.75
CA LEU A 47 -3.65 18.15 5.18
C LEU A 47 -4.41 17.23 6.13
N HIS A 48 -5.57 17.69 6.59
CA HIS A 48 -6.55 16.88 7.31
C HIS A 48 -7.64 16.42 6.34
N ASN A 49 -7.43 15.29 5.69
CA ASN A 49 -8.22 14.85 4.55
C ASN A 49 -8.89 13.49 4.77
N ALA A 50 -10.17 13.40 4.39
CA ALA A 50 -10.91 12.15 4.24
C ALA A 50 -10.69 11.60 2.82
N GLY A 51 -9.79 10.60 2.71
CA GLY A 51 -9.42 9.99 1.43
C GLY A 51 -8.49 10.88 0.60
N ILE A 52 -8.37 10.62 -0.70
CA ILE A 52 -7.35 11.24 -1.56
C ILE A 52 -7.48 12.77 -1.60
N ARG A 53 -6.33 13.46 -1.52
CA ARG A 53 -6.20 14.90 -1.80
C ARG A 53 -5.02 15.09 -2.75
N LEU A 54 -5.24 15.66 -3.93
CA LEU A 54 -4.15 15.95 -4.88
C LEU A 54 -3.34 17.15 -4.40
N VAL A 55 -2.08 17.26 -4.82
CA VAL A 55 -1.18 18.36 -4.40
C VAL A 55 -0.38 18.98 -5.55
N ASP A 56 -0.56 18.47 -6.77
CA ASP A 56 0.21 18.85 -7.96
C ASP A 56 0.12 20.33 -8.35
N GLN A 57 -0.84 21.10 -7.82
CA GLN A 57 -0.93 22.54 -8.04
C GLN A 57 0.18 23.35 -7.35
N TRP A 58 0.81 22.80 -6.31
CA TRP A 58 1.77 23.54 -5.48
C TRP A 58 2.93 22.71 -4.93
N ILE A 59 2.88 21.38 -5.00
CA ILE A 59 3.89 20.49 -4.40
C ILE A 59 5.31 20.71 -4.94
N ASP A 60 5.44 21.15 -6.20
CA ASP A 60 6.73 21.42 -6.85
C ASP A 60 7.18 22.89 -6.65
N ASN A 61 6.46 23.69 -5.86
CA ASN A 61 6.87 25.06 -5.52
C ASN A 61 8.07 25.01 -4.56
N ALA A 62 9.17 25.66 -4.93
CA ALA A 62 10.42 25.65 -4.15
C ALA A 62 10.29 26.20 -2.72
N ASN A 63 9.27 27.01 -2.44
CA ASN A 63 9.02 27.56 -1.10
C ASN A 63 8.14 26.63 -0.23
N VAL A 64 7.59 25.55 -0.81
CA VAL A 64 6.92 24.48 -0.06
C VAL A 64 7.96 23.42 0.28
N THR A 65 8.33 23.36 1.56
CA THR A 65 9.45 22.54 2.03
C THR A 65 9.02 21.19 2.59
N ALA A 66 7.74 21.05 2.98
CA ALA A 66 7.18 19.78 3.44
C ALA A 66 5.67 19.72 3.24
N VAL A 67 5.16 18.50 3.07
CA VAL A 67 3.73 18.17 3.10
C VAL A 67 3.47 17.01 4.06
N ILE A 68 2.44 17.12 4.88
CA ILE A 68 2.03 16.09 5.85
C ILE A 68 0.57 15.73 5.60
N TYR A 69 0.30 14.47 5.27
CA TYR A 69 -1.05 13.92 5.26
C TYR A 69 -1.44 13.45 6.66
N ALA A 70 -2.03 14.35 7.45
CA ALA A 70 -2.45 14.08 8.82
C ALA A 70 -3.78 13.32 8.90
N HIS A 71 -4.50 13.14 7.79
CA HIS A 71 -5.79 12.43 7.73
C HIS A 71 -6.78 12.96 8.78
N LEU A 72 -7.42 12.07 9.56
CA LEU A 72 -8.44 12.40 10.56
C LEU A 72 -7.96 11.94 11.95
N PRO A 73 -7.08 12.69 12.62
CA PRO A 73 -6.37 12.24 13.83
C PRO A 73 -7.19 12.33 15.13
N GLY A 74 -8.48 12.66 15.05
CA GLY A 74 -9.35 12.82 16.22
C GLY A 74 -8.94 13.98 17.14
N GLN A 75 -9.30 13.87 18.42
CA GLN A 75 -9.17 14.95 19.41
C GLN A 75 -7.72 15.36 19.73
N GLU A 76 -6.74 14.47 19.53
CA GLU A 76 -5.33 14.71 19.86
C GLU A 76 -4.51 15.28 18.68
N SER A 77 -5.18 15.79 17.63
CA SER A 77 -4.58 16.28 16.39
C SER A 77 -3.34 17.17 16.59
N GLY A 78 -3.49 18.22 17.40
CA GLY A 78 -2.42 19.21 17.60
C GLY A 78 -1.20 18.63 18.33
N LYS A 79 -1.43 17.85 19.39
CA LYS A 79 -0.36 17.25 20.19
C LYS A 79 0.43 16.23 19.35
N ALA A 80 -0.26 15.37 18.61
CA ALA A 80 0.37 14.40 17.73
C ALA A 80 1.19 15.07 16.62
N LEU A 81 0.64 16.11 15.98
CA LEU A 81 1.34 16.83 14.92
C LEU A 81 2.60 17.54 15.41
N VAL A 82 2.52 18.25 16.55
CA VAL A 82 3.66 19.00 17.09
C VAL A 82 4.81 18.06 17.48
N SER A 83 4.51 16.91 18.09
CA SER A 83 5.52 15.89 18.43
C SER A 83 6.30 15.41 17.20
N LEU A 84 5.62 15.24 16.06
CA LEU A 84 6.27 14.89 14.79
C LEU A 84 7.06 16.06 14.19
N LEU A 85 6.50 17.28 14.18
CA LEU A 85 7.16 18.46 13.61
C LEU A 85 8.47 18.81 14.32
N TYR A 86 8.54 18.59 15.64
CA TYR A 86 9.72 18.87 16.45
C TYR A 86 10.67 17.67 16.54
N GLY A 87 10.30 16.52 16.00
CA GLY A 87 11.14 15.31 16.01
C GLY A 87 11.20 14.60 17.35
N ASP A 88 10.26 14.88 18.28
CA ASP A 88 10.07 14.07 19.49
C ASP A 88 9.70 12.62 19.09
N GLU A 89 8.96 12.49 17.99
CA GLU A 89 8.63 11.22 17.35
C GLU A 89 8.98 11.30 15.84
N ASN A 90 9.31 10.15 15.26
CA ASN A 90 9.66 10.06 13.85
C ASN A 90 8.40 9.79 12.98
N PHE A 91 8.32 10.44 11.81
CA PHE A 91 7.35 10.06 10.79
C PHE A 91 7.59 8.61 10.35
N SER A 92 6.56 7.79 10.52
CA SER A 92 6.57 6.36 10.18
C SER A 92 5.27 5.88 9.54
N GLY A 93 4.43 6.84 9.12
CA GLY A 93 3.19 6.58 8.39
C GLY A 93 3.47 6.41 6.90
N LYS A 94 2.70 5.55 6.23
CA LYS A 94 2.70 5.38 4.77
C LYS A 94 1.28 5.52 4.24
N LEU A 95 1.13 5.99 3.01
CA LEU A 95 -0.18 6.21 2.39
C LEU A 95 -0.93 4.89 2.16
N PRO A 96 -2.19 4.76 2.61
CA PRO A 96 -3.00 3.56 2.39
C PRO A 96 -3.73 3.56 1.03
N TYR A 97 -3.46 4.55 0.19
CA TYR A 97 -4.02 4.73 -1.16
C TYR A 97 -2.99 5.43 -2.05
N THR A 98 -3.20 5.38 -3.36
CA THR A 98 -2.38 6.11 -4.33
C THR A 98 -2.82 7.57 -4.42
N VAL A 99 -1.90 8.52 -4.45
CA VAL A 99 -2.16 9.94 -4.76
C VAL A 99 -1.67 10.22 -6.18
N ALA A 100 -2.62 10.52 -7.07
CA ALA A 100 -2.35 10.79 -8.47
C ALA A 100 -1.70 12.17 -8.70
N ARG A 101 -1.23 12.38 -9.94
CA ARG A 101 -0.85 13.73 -10.41
C ARG A 101 -2.06 14.50 -10.91
N ASN A 102 -3.00 13.78 -11.54
CA ASN A 102 -4.25 14.33 -12.03
C ASN A 102 -5.44 13.43 -11.64
N GLU A 103 -6.62 14.02 -11.49
CA GLU A 103 -7.87 13.27 -11.24
C GLU A 103 -8.14 12.22 -12.32
N SER A 104 -7.88 12.57 -13.59
CA SER A 104 -8.07 11.66 -14.73
C SER A 104 -7.22 10.39 -14.68
N ASP A 105 -6.15 10.35 -13.88
CA ASP A 105 -5.30 9.17 -13.71
C ASP A 105 -6.02 8.01 -13.00
N TYR A 106 -7.09 8.29 -12.25
CA TYR A 106 -7.94 7.25 -11.67
C TYR A 106 -8.92 6.65 -12.70
N GLY A 107 -9.07 7.28 -13.87
CA GLY A 107 -9.97 6.82 -14.92
C GLY A 107 -11.42 6.71 -14.46
N SER A 108 -12.10 5.64 -14.90
CA SER A 108 -13.53 5.45 -14.63
C SER A 108 -13.87 5.17 -13.17
N VAL A 109 -12.89 4.83 -12.32
CA VAL A 109 -13.17 4.52 -10.90
C VAL A 109 -13.23 5.75 -10.00
N LEU A 110 -12.96 6.94 -10.54
CA LEU A 110 -12.95 8.16 -9.75
C LEU A 110 -14.36 8.63 -9.36
N HIS A 111 -15.28 8.60 -10.32
CA HIS A 111 -16.58 9.22 -10.18
C HIS A 111 -17.67 8.15 -10.00
N PRO A 112 -18.71 8.45 -9.21
CA PRO A 112 -19.86 7.56 -9.09
C PRO A 112 -20.61 7.46 -10.42
N ASP A 113 -21.07 6.25 -10.75
CA ASP A 113 -21.97 6.04 -11.89
C ASP A 113 -23.28 6.80 -11.67
N GLN A 114 -23.65 7.61 -12.66
CA GLN A 114 -24.87 8.40 -12.60
C GLN A 114 -26.05 7.66 -13.26
N PRO A 115 -27.29 7.86 -12.78
CA PRO A 115 -28.48 7.31 -13.43
C PRO A 115 -28.66 7.91 -14.84
N GLU A 116 -28.66 7.06 -15.87
CA GLU A 116 -28.75 7.49 -17.26
C GLU A 116 -29.73 6.63 -18.09
N GLY A 117 -30.33 7.24 -19.13
CA GLY A 117 -31.16 6.55 -20.12
C GLY A 117 -32.33 5.76 -19.55
N ARG A 118 -32.50 4.49 -19.97
CA ARG A 118 -33.57 3.60 -19.47
C ARG A 118 -33.40 3.20 -18.00
N PHE A 119 -32.24 3.46 -17.41
CA PHE A 119 -31.87 3.07 -16.06
C PHE A 119 -31.93 4.23 -15.06
N VAL A 120 -32.58 5.35 -15.42
CA VAL A 120 -32.71 6.52 -14.53
C VAL A 120 -33.33 6.17 -13.17
N GLN A 121 -34.26 5.21 -13.14
CA GLN A 121 -34.90 4.74 -11.90
C GLN A 121 -34.16 3.55 -11.24
N PHE A 122 -33.16 2.99 -11.92
CA PHE A 122 -32.41 1.80 -11.49
C PHE A 122 -30.94 1.95 -11.92
N PRO A 123 -30.18 2.89 -11.33
CA PRO A 123 -28.80 3.16 -11.73
C PRO A 123 -27.98 1.87 -11.71
N GLN A 124 -27.09 1.73 -12.70
CA GLN A 124 -26.26 0.55 -12.88
C GLN A 124 -24.80 0.95 -12.67
N SER A 125 -24.06 0.11 -11.96
CA SER A 125 -22.62 0.26 -11.81
C SER A 125 -21.93 -1.02 -12.23
N ASN A 126 -21.16 -0.95 -13.32
CA ASN A 126 -20.50 -2.10 -13.93
C ASN A 126 -19.00 -2.06 -13.60
N PHE A 127 -18.56 -2.98 -12.74
CA PHE A 127 -17.17 -3.05 -12.25
C PHE A 127 -16.27 -3.74 -13.29
N SER A 128 -16.21 -3.15 -14.49
CA SER A 128 -15.50 -3.69 -15.66
C SER A 128 -13.97 -3.67 -15.51
N GLU A 129 -13.45 -2.81 -14.64
CA GLU A 129 -12.05 -2.76 -14.22
C GLU A 129 -11.63 -4.01 -13.43
N GLY A 130 -12.59 -4.70 -12.81
CA GLY A 130 -12.35 -5.88 -11.99
C GLY A 130 -11.38 -5.62 -10.85
N ARG A 131 -10.23 -6.30 -10.84
CA ARG A 131 -9.23 -6.21 -9.75
C ARG A 131 -8.33 -4.97 -9.84
N TYR A 132 -8.46 -4.16 -10.88
CA TYR A 132 -7.52 -3.09 -11.20
C TYR A 132 -8.03 -1.73 -10.72
N ILE A 133 -8.05 -1.57 -9.40
CA ILE A 133 -8.33 -0.33 -8.67
C ILE A 133 -7.08 0.15 -7.93
N ASP A 134 -7.02 1.44 -7.59
CA ASP A 134 -5.90 2.07 -6.88
C ASP A 134 -4.54 1.71 -7.51
N TYR A 135 -3.50 1.36 -6.75
CA TYR A 135 -2.16 1.10 -7.28
C TYR A 135 -2.12 0.00 -8.36
N ARG A 136 -3.09 -0.93 -8.36
CA ARG A 136 -3.17 -1.97 -9.39
C ARG A 136 -3.62 -1.39 -10.73
N HIS A 137 -4.48 -0.37 -10.71
CA HIS A 137 -4.82 0.41 -11.89
C HIS A 137 -3.58 1.11 -12.45
N PHE A 138 -2.88 1.85 -11.59
CA PHE A 138 -1.68 2.62 -11.96
C PHE A 138 -0.56 1.71 -12.48
N ASP A 139 -0.38 0.53 -11.88
CA ASP A 139 0.56 -0.49 -12.37
C ASP A 139 0.16 -1.02 -13.74
N ARG A 140 -1.12 -1.34 -13.95
CA ARG A 140 -1.60 -1.88 -15.24
C ARG A 140 -1.55 -0.85 -16.36
N ALA A 141 -1.87 0.40 -16.06
CA ALA A 141 -1.90 1.50 -17.02
C ALA A 141 -0.53 2.18 -17.20
N ALA A 142 0.50 1.74 -16.46
CA ALA A 142 1.82 2.36 -16.44
C ALA A 142 1.79 3.87 -16.13
N ILE A 143 0.88 4.27 -15.23
CA ILE A 143 0.76 5.64 -14.76
C ILE A 143 1.68 5.84 -13.55
N GLU A 144 2.43 6.95 -13.54
CA GLU A 144 3.29 7.31 -12.42
C GLU A 144 2.55 8.23 -11.45
N PRO A 145 2.25 7.78 -10.22
CA PRO A 145 1.55 8.59 -9.24
C PRO A 145 2.43 9.74 -8.73
N ARG A 146 1.82 10.71 -8.05
CA ARG A 146 2.56 11.71 -7.26
C ARG A 146 3.16 11.06 -6.03
N PHE A 147 2.33 10.31 -5.30
CA PHE A 147 2.75 9.48 -4.18
C PHE A 147 2.12 8.09 -4.33
N ALA A 148 2.97 7.06 -4.39
CA ALA A 148 2.51 5.69 -4.58
C ALA A 148 1.79 5.14 -3.35
N PHE A 149 0.96 4.12 -3.53
CA PHE A 149 0.47 3.30 -2.42
C PHE A 149 1.65 2.80 -1.57
N GLY A 150 1.54 2.94 -0.26
CA GLY A 150 2.57 2.57 0.69
C GLY A 150 3.75 3.55 0.76
N PHE A 151 3.69 4.72 0.12
CA PHE A 151 4.72 5.75 0.21
C PHE A 151 4.61 6.57 1.50
N GLY A 152 5.75 6.93 2.09
CA GLY A 152 5.85 7.87 3.19
C GLY A 152 7.29 8.01 3.64
N LEU A 153 7.69 9.24 3.96
CA LEU A 153 9.04 9.59 4.38
C LEU A 153 9.21 9.42 5.89
N SER A 154 10.46 9.38 6.31
CA SER A 154 10.93 9.36 7.69
C SER A 154 12.04 10.40 7.85
N TYR A 155 12.37 10.79 9.08
CA TYR A 155 13.57 11.56 9.38
C TYR A 155 14.86 10.75 9.26
N THR A 156 14.75 9.44 9.03
CA THR A 156 15.89 8.56 8.74
C THR A 156 15.67 7.81 7.42
N THR A 157 16.68 7.06 6.99
CA THR A 157 16.66 6.25 5.77
C THR A 157 16.81 4.77 6.09
N PHE A 158 16.24 3.92 5.25
CA PHE A 158 16.30 2.47 5.41
C PHE A 158 16.79 1.79 4.15
N GLU A 159 17.67 0.81 4.30
CA GLU A 159 18.14 -0.06 3.23
C GLU A 159 17.65 -1.48 3.43
N TYR A 160 17.31 -2.14 2.33
CA TYR A 160 16.77 -3.49 2.30
C TYR A 160 17.80 -4.45 1.69
N SER A 161 18.02 -5.60 2.34
CA SER A 161 18.98 -6.60 1.87
C SER A 161 18.57 -8.03 2.26
N ASN A 162 19.38 -9.02 1.87
CA ASN A 162 19.27 -10.41 2.30
C ASN A 162 17.87 -11.03 2.12
N LEU A 163 17.29 -10.89 0.92
CA LEU A 163 16.00 -11.51 0.61
C LEU A 163 16.10 -13.03 0.66
N GLN A 164 15.27 -13.67 1.49
CA GLN A 164 15.15 -15.11 1.62
C GLN A 164 13.71 -15.53 1.35
N VAL A 165 13.52 -16.41 0.38
CA VAL A 165 12.20 -16.92 -0.01
C VAL A 165 12.22 -18.44 0.15
N SER A 166 11.33 -18.98 0.97
CA SER A 166 11.31 -20.41 1.29
C SER A 166 9.89 -20.98 1.32
N ASN A 167 9.74 -22.22 0.86
CA ASN A 167 8.52 -22.99 1.02
C ASN A 167 8.49 -23.66 2.41
N ILE A 168 7.31 -23.78 2.99
CA ILE A 168 7.10 -24.60 4.20
C ILE A 168 7.07 -26.07 3.80
N ALA A 169 8.07 -26.85 4.23
CA ALA A 169 8.28 -28.22 3.74
C ALA A 169 7.12 -29.20 4.03
N THR A 170 6.31 -28.92 5.04
CA THR A 170 5.16 -29.73 5.46
C THR A 170 3.83 -29.22 4.94
N ALA A 171 3.81 -28.07 4.27
CA ALA A 171 2.57 -27.49 3.76
C ALA A 171 1.95 -28.37 2.68
N ASN A 172 0.62 -28.52 2.74
CA ASN A 172 -0.13 -29.06 1.62
C ASN A 172 -0.20 -27.98 0.54
N THR A 173 0.21 -28.28 -0.69
CA THR A 173 0.13 -27.38 -1.84
C THR A 173 -0.70 -27.98 -2.97
N ALA A 174 -1.64 -28.89 -2.65
CA ALA A 174 -2.70 -29.29 -3.57
C ALA A 174 -3.39 -28.06 -4.17
N GLU A 175 -3.89 -28.15 -5.40
CA GLU A 175 -4.49 -26.99 -6.07
C GLU A 175 -5.67 -26.41 -5.29
N TYR A 176 -6.59 -27.26 -4.83
CA TYR A 176 -7.77 -26.82 -4.08
C TYR A 176 -7.69 -27.17 -2.59
N PRO A 177 -8.25 -26.31 -1.72
CA PRO A 177 -8.37 -26.61 -0.31
C PRO A 177 -9.39 -27.73 -0.07
N THR A 178 -9.17 -28.47 1.01
CA THR A 178 -9.94 -29.64 1.41
C THR A 178 -10.36 -29.59 2.88
N GLY A 179 -9.93 -28.56 3.61
CA GLY A 179 -10.30 -28.32 5.00
C GLY A 179 -11.80 -28.11 5.14
N ALA A 180 -12.28 -28.31 6.37
CA ALA A 180 -13.66 -28.00 6.72
C ALA A 180 -13.95 -26.52 6.46
N ILE A 181 -15.19 -26.19 6.10
CA ILE A 181 -15.60 -24.80 5.94
C ILE A 181 -15.89 -24.22 7.32
N ALA A 182 -15.27 -23.08 7.63
CA ALA A 182 -15.48 -22.30 8.83
C ALA A 182 -15.64 -20.81 8.47
N GLU A 183 -15.77 -19.95 9.48
CA GLU A 183 -15.74 -18.50 9.29
C GLU A 183 -14.46 -18.09 8.53
N GLY A 184 -14.63 -17.32 7.46
CA GLY A 184 -13.53 -16.92 6.57
C GLY A 184 -13.20 -17.90 5.44
N GLY A 185 -13.77 -19.11 5.41
CA GLY A 185 -13.62 -20.07 4.31
C GLY A 185 -13.14 -21.46 4.75
N GLN A 186 -12.64 -22.26 3.81
CA GLN A 186 -12.01 -23.55 4.14
C GLN A 186 -10.79 -23.33 5.03
N THR A 187 -10.65 -24.08 6.11
CA THR A 187 -9.65 -23.82 7.15
C THR A 187 -8.20 -23.85 6.64
N ASP A 188 -7.91 -24.72 5.67
CA ASP A 188 -6.58 -24.87 5.06
C ASP A 188 -6.23 -23.78 4.04
N LEU A 189 -7.12 -22.81 3.79
CA LEU A 189 -6.78 -21.55 3.10
C LEU A 189 -5.78 -20.71 3.90
N TRP A 190 -5.78 -20.87 5.21
CA TRP A 190 -5.01 -20.05 6.13
C TRP A 190 -3.70 -20.70 6.56
N ASP A 191 -3.41 -21.92 6.07
CA ASP A 191 -2.14 -22.59 6.29
C ASP A 191 -1.01 -21.78 5.65
N VAL A 192 0.07 -21.56 6.40
CA VAL A 192 1.29 -20.94 5.89
C VAL A 192 1.99 -21.93 4.95
N VAL A 193 2.12 -21.55 3.68
CA VAL A 193 2.73 -22.40 2.64
C VAL A 193 4.12 -21.92 2.24
N ALA A 194 4.42 -20.64 2.46
CA ALA A 194 5.73 -20.05 2.21
C ALA A 194 6.06 -18.96 3.24
N ARG A 195 7.35 -18.66 3.37
CA ARG A 195 7.89 -17.62 4.24
C ARG A 195 8.90 -16.79 3.48
N VAL A 196 8.74 -15.47 3.54
CA VAL A 196 9.68 -14.48 3.01
C VAL A 196 10.33 -13.75 4.17
N ARG A 197 11.65 -13.55 4.11
CA ARG A 197 12.40 -12.72 5.05
C ARG A 197 13.27 -11.73 4.31
N ALA A 198 13.48 -10.58 4.91
CA ALA A 198 14.41 -9.57 4.42
C ALA A 198 15.01 -8.82 5.61
N ASP A 199 16.22 -8.33 5.45
CA ASP A 199 16.86 -7.48 6.43
C ASP A 199 16.60 -6.02 6.08
N VAL A 200 16.21 -5.24 7.08
CA VAL A 200 15.98 -3.80 7.00
C VAL A 200 16.98 -3.12 7.93
N THR A 201 17.81 -2.25 7.39
CA THR A 201 18.84 -1.52 8.15
C THR A 201 18.49 -0.05 8.19
N ASN A 202 18.50 0.55 9.37
CA ASN A 202 18.41 2.00 9.50
C ASN A 202 19.78 2.61 9.20
N THR A 203 19.90 3.30 8.08
CA THR A 203 21.17 3.86 7.59
C THR A 203 21.35 5.35 7.90
N GLY A 204 20.35 5.99 8.50
CA GLY A 204 20.45 7.38 8.93
C GLY A 204 20.96 7.53 10.36
N SER A 205 20.82 8.75 10.88
CA SER A 205 21.41 9.17 12.17
C SER A 205 20.42 9.21 13.34
N VAL A 206 19.15 8.86 13.11
CA VAL A 206 18.11 8.87 14.14
C VAL A 206 17.32 7.57 14.11
N ASP A 207 16.78 7.17 15.26
CA ASP A 207 15.91 6.01 15.37
C ASP A 207 14.62 6.22 14.57
N GLY A 208 14.04 5.13 14.07
CA GLY A 208 12.78 5.22 13.34
C GLY A 208 12.10 3.88 13.13
N ALA A 209 10.79 3.94 12.88
CA ALA A 209 10.03 2.78 12.41
C ALA A 209 9.87 2.80 10.90
N GLU A 210 10.10 1.65 10.28
CA GLU A 210 9.91 1.46 8.85
C GLU A 210 8.78 0.48 8.58
N VAL A 211 7.90 0.79 7.62
CA VAL A 211 6.87 -0.14 7.16
C VAL A 211 7.40 -0.90 5.95
N ALA A 212 8.04 -2.04 6.20
CA ALA A 212 8.51 -2.96 5.18
C ALA A 212 7.32 -3.68 4.55
N GLN A 213 7.22 -3.65 3.22
CA GLN A 213 6.06 -4.17 2.47
C GLN A 213 6.46 -5.33 1.56
N LEU A 214 5.65 -6.40 1.58
CA LEU A 214 5.77 -7.55 0.69
C LEU A 214 4.68 -7.50 -0.37
N PHE A 215 5.09 -7.51 -1.64
CA PHE A 215 4.20 -7.70 -2.79
C PHE A 215 4.51 -9.02 -3.49
N VAL A 216 3.46 -9.67 -3.99
CA VAL A 216 3.55 -10.90 -4.77
C VAL A 216 2.94 -10.71 -6.15
N GLY A 217 3.66 -11.11 -7.19
CA GLY A 217 3.15 -11.27 -8.54
C GLY A 217 2.62 -12.68 -8.75
N ILE A 218 1.29 -12.79 -8.72
CA ILE A 218 0.56 -14.06 -8.89
C ILE A 218 0.30 -14.30 -10.40
N PRO A 219 0.59 -15.49 -10.94
CA PRO A 219 0.33 -15.81 -12.35
C PRO A 219 -1.12 -15.51 -12.77
N GLY A 220 -1.31 -14.76 -13.87
CA GLY A 220 -2.65 -14.39 -14.35
C GLY A 220 -3.41 -13.37 -13.49
N ALA A 221 -2.73 -12.70 -12.56
CA ALA A 221 -3.31 -11.67 -11.68
C ALA A 221 -2.62 -10.30 -11.88
N PRO A 222 -3.07 -9.24 -11.18
CA PRO A 222 -2.34 -7.97 -11.16
C PRO A 222 -0.86 -8.17 -10.83
N ALA A 223 0.00 -7.42 -11.51
CA ALA A 223 1.46 -7.64 -11.54
C ALA A 223 2.09 -7.71 -10.15
N ARG A 224 1.57 -6.92 -9.21
CA ARG A 224 1.99 -6.88 -7.82
C ARG A 224 0.76 -6.73 -6.94
N GLN A 225 0.72 -7.47 -5.84
CA GLN A 225 -0.34 -7.36 -4.85
C GLN A 225 0.26 -7.43 -3.45
N LEU A 226 -0.07 -6.47 -2.59
CA LEU A 226 0.36 -6.49 -1.19
C LEU A 226 -0.11 -7.80 -0.52
N ARG A 227 0.80 -8.47 0.18
CA ARG A 227 0.56 -9.72 0.93
C ARG A 227 1.13 -9.73 2.34
N GLY A 228 1.90 -8.72 2.71
CA GLY A 228 2.37 -8.56 4.08
C GLY A 228 2.96 -7.18 4.27
N PHE A 229 2.94 -6.71 5.51
CA PHE A 229 3.73 -5.57 5.95
C PHE A 229 4.14 -5.77 7.39
N GLU A 230 5.31 -5.29 7.76
CA GLU A 230 5.85 -5.32 9.12
C GLU A 230 6.36 -3.92 9.46
N LYS A 231 6.21 -3.52 10.73
CA LYS A 231 6.60 -2.19 11.19
C LYS A 231 7.55 -2.25 12.39
N PRO A 232 8.78 -2.77 12.21
CA PRO A 232 9.78 -2.74 13.27
C PRO A 232 10.21 -1.30 13.60
N GLN A 233 10.49 -1.05 14.88
CA GLN A 233 11.32 0.08 15.32
C GLN A 233 12.78 -0.35 15.19
N ILE A 234 13.61 0.49 14.55
CA ILE A 234 15.01 0.17 14.27
C ILE A 234 15.87 1.36 14.70
N ALA A 235 16.77 1.12 15.66
CA ALA A 235 17.71 2.14 16.11
C ALA A 235 18.70 2.53 14.98
N ALA A 236 19.24 3.74 15.03
CA ALA A 236 20.21 4.21 14.04
C ALA A 236 21.40 3.24 13.90
N GLY A 237 21.71 2.81 12.68
CA GLY A 237 22.79 1.88 12.38
C GLY A 237 22.47 0.39 12.60
N GLU A 238 21.32 0.06 13.17
CA GLU A 238 20.93 -1.33 13.45
C GLU A 238 20.18 -1.97 12.28
N THR A 239 20.23 -3.31 12.23
CA THR A 239 19.53 -4.15 11.25
C THR A 239 18.49 -5.04 11.94
N THR A 240 17.30 -5.14 11.37
CA THR A 240 16.24 -6.06 11.80
C THR A 240 15.77 -6.93 10.65
N THR A 241 15.61 -8.23 10.88
CA THR A 241 15.00 -9.14 9.90
C THR A 241 13.48 -9.12 10.05
N VAL A 242 12.78 -8.67 9.01
CA VAL A 242 11.32 -8.80 8.91
C VAL A 242 10.94 -10.16 8.32
N THR A 243 9.82 -10.72 8.78
CA THR A 243 9.31 -12.02 8.32
C THR A 243 7.86 -11.86 7.87
N PHE A 244 7.56 -12.39 6.68
CA PHE A 244 6.21 -12.41 6.12
C PHE A 244 5.81 -13.86 5.85
N ASP A 245 4.78 -14.32 6.53
CA ASP A 245 4.18 -15.63 6.30
C ASP A 245 3.10 -15.52 5.22
N LEU A 246 3.26 -16.30 4.15
CA LEU A 246 2.32 -16.36 3.04
C LEU A 246 1.42 -17.57 3.22
N THR A 247 0.12 -17.31 3.40
CA THR A 247 -0.90 -18.35 3.47
C THR A 247 -1.18 -18.93 2.09
N ARG A 248 -1.85 -20.09 2.05
CA ARG A 248 -2.41 -20.62 0.81
C ARG A 248 -3.26 -19.57 0.10
N ARG A 249 -4.14 -18.87 0.82
CA ARG A 249 -5.05 -17.86 0.25
C ARG A 249 -4.29 -16.71 -0.39
N ASP A 250 -3.17 -16.29 0.19
CA ASP A 250 -2.34 -15.21 -0.35
C ASP A 250 -1.82 -15.52 -1.76
N LEU A 251 -1.61 -16.79 -2.08
CA LEU A 251 -1.06 -17.24 -3.35
C LEU A 251 -2.13 -17.79 -4.31
N SER A 252 -3.39 -17.84 -3.89
CA SER A 252 -4.49 -18.39 -4.68
C SER A 252 -5.20 -17.35 -5.53
N VAL A 253 -5.83 -17.83 -6.60
CA VAL A 253 -6.83 -17.09 -7.40
C VAL A 253 -8.18 -17.77 -7.28
N TRP A 254 -9.27 -17.03 -7.41
CA TRP A 254 -10.61 -17.63 -7.45
C TRP A 254 -10.85 -18.27 -8.82
N ASP A 255 -11.05 -19.58 -8.84
CA ASP A 255 -11.49 -20.33 -10.01
C ASP A 255 -13.03 -20.26 -10.11
N VAL A 256 -13.51 -19.61 -11.17
CA VAL A 256 -14.95 -19.40 -11.40
C VAL A 256 -15.66 -20.68 -11.87
N VAL A 257 -14.97 -21.63 -12.50
CA VAL A 257 -15.55 -22.90 -12.94
C VAL A 257 -15.65 -23.86 -11.75
N ALA A 258 -14.57 -23.99 -10.98
CA ALA A 258 -14.53 -24.87 -9.81
C ALA A 258 -15.25 -24.29 -8.58
N GLN A 259 -15.51 -22.97 -8.59
CA GLN A 259 -16.04 -22.21 -7.44
C GLN A 259 -15.19 -22.42 -6.18
N LYS A 260 -13.86 -22.35 -6.35
CA LYS A 260 -12.87 -22.56 -5.29
C LYS A 260 -11.66 -21.66 -5.47
N TRP A 261 -10.95 -21.41 -4.38
CA TRP A 261 -9.63 -20.81 -4.43
C TRP A 261 -8.61 -21.84 -4.93
N GLY A 262 -8.01 -21.60 -6.10
CA GLY A 262 -6.98 -22.44 -6.68
C GLY A 262 -5.58 -21.89 -6.40
N LEU A 263 -4.74 -22.69 -5.74
CA LEU A 263 -3.30 -22.46 -5.63
C LEU A 263 -2.62 -22.99 -6.89
N GLN A 264 -2.15 -22.09 -7.74
CA GLN A 264 -1.57 -22.46 -9.03
C GLN A 264 -0.13 -22.97 -8.85
N SER A 265 0.22 -24.03 -9.57
CA SER A 265 1.63 -24.37 -9.75
C SER A 265 2.30 -23.33 -10.65
N GLY A 266 3.53 -22.92 -10.32
CA GLY A 266 4.27 -21.96 -11.12
C GLY A 266 5.26 -21.14 -10.30
N SER A 267 5.81 -20.12 -10.96
CA SER A 267 6.68 -19.13 -10.35
C SER A 267 5.89 -17.87 -9.99
N TYR A 268 5.99 -17.48 -8.73
CA TYR A 268 5.42 -16.27 -8.18
C TYR A 268 6.55 -15.26 -7.97
N GLN A 269 6.41 -14.05 -8.50
CA GLN A 269 7.41 -13.01 -8.25
C GLN A 269 7.22 -12.45 -6.84
N VAL A 270 8.31 -12.20 -6.13
CA VAL A 270 8.33 -11.69 -4.77
C VAL A 270 9.08 -10.37 -4.78
N TYR A 271 8.47 -9.34 -4.21
CA TYR A 271 9.06 -8.00 -4.12
C TYR A 271 8.98 -7.51 -2.67
N VAL A 272 10.08 -6.99 -2.14
CA VAL A 272 10.12 -6.39 -0.79
C VAL A 272 10.74 -5.00 -0.87
N GLY A 273 10.15 -4.05 -0.15
CA GLY A 273 10.64 -2.67 -0.09
C GLY A 273 9.76 -1.72 0.70
N ALA A 274 9.98 -0.43 0.49
CA ALA A 274 9.40 0.66 1.27
C ALA A 274 8.04 1.16 0.75
N SER A 275 7.67 0.86 -0.50
CA SER A 275 6.39 1.22 -1.09
C SER A 275 6.05 0.35 -2.32
N SER A 276 4.88 0.53 -2.92
CA SER A 276 4.53 -0.19 -4.17
C SER A 276 5.43 0.17 -5.38
N ARG A 277 6.22 1.25 -5.30
CA ARG A 277 7.13 1.71 -6.36
C ARG A 277 8.60 1.72 -5.95
N ASP A 278 8.91 1.49 -4.68
CA ASP A 278 10.27 1.34 -4.17
C ASP A 278 10.45 -0.07 -3.60
N LEU A 279 10.91 -0.98 -4.46
CA LEU A 279 10.99 -2.43 -4.23
C LEU A 279 12.39 -2.94 -4.62
N PRO A 280 13.44 -2.58 -3.86
CA PRO A 280 14.82 -2.92 -4.21
C PRO A 280 15.12 -4.43 -4.16
N LEU A 281 14.33 -5.21 -3.42
CA LEU A 281 14.50 -6.65 -3.32
C LEU A 281 13.50 -7.39 -4.20
N THR A 282 14.02 -8.18 -5.13
CA THR A 282 13.22 -9.03 -6.02
C THR A 282 13.68 -10.49 -5.93
N GLY A 283 12.73 -11.42 -5.91
CA GLY A 283 13.00 -12.84 -5.91
C GLY A 283 11.82 -13.62 -6.48
N SER A 284 11.87 -14.94 -6.36
CA SER A 284 10.80 -15.81 -6.86
C SER A 284 10.49 -16.95 -5.91
N LEU A 285 9.21 -17.26 -5.77
CA LEU A 285 8.69 -18.43 -5.06
C LEU A 285 8.17 -19.44 -6.09
N SER A 286 8.73 -20.65 -6.12
CA SER A 286 8.19 -21.74 -6.93
C SER A 286 7.23 -22.59 -6.12
N VAL A 287 5.99 -22.68 -6.58
CA VAL A 287 4.95 -23.55 -6.03
C VAL A 287 4.76 -24.73 -6.99
N SER A 288 4.76 -25.95 -6.44
CA SER A 288 4.45 -27.17 -7.18
C SER A 288 3.33 -27.90 -6.47
N ASN A 289 2.36 -28.43 -7.21
CA ASN A 289 1.26 -29.22 -6.67
C ASN A 289 1.81 -30.47 -5.96
N ARG A 290 1.66 -30.52 -4.63
CA ARG A 290 2.08 -31.66 -3.81
C ARG A 290 0.99 -31.99 -2.81
N ASN A 291 0.48 -33.22 -2.87
CA ASN A 291 -0.36 -33.77 -1.82
C ASN A 291 0.54 -34.36 -0.72
N SER A 292 0.22 -34.07 0.54
CA SER A 292 0.97 -34.58 1.71
C SER A 292 1.08 -36.12 1.73
N THR A 293 0.14 -36.82 1.10
CA THR A 293 0.11 -38.29 0.93
C THR A 293 1.20 -38.86 0.00
N GLN A 294 1.70 -38.10 -0.99
CA GLN A 294 2.70 -38.62 -1.94
C GLN A 294 4.09 -38.86 -1.31
N ARG A 295 4.44 -38.19 -0.21
CA ARG A 295 5.74 -38.38 0.46
C ARG A 295 5.83 -39.62 1.35
N ARG A 296 4.70 -40.17 1.83
CA ARG A 296 4.73 -41.40 2.65
C ARG A 296 5.21 -42.61 1.85
N TRP A 297 5.04 -42.57 0.52
CA TRP A 297 5.52 -43.59 -0.41
C TRP A 297 7.00 -43.41 -0.77
N MET A 298 7.45 -42.18 -1.07
CA MET A 298 8.85 -41.94 -1.48
C MET A 298 9.87 -42.15 -0.35
N ARG A 299 9.50 -42.00 0.92
CA ARG A 299 10.39 -42.30 2.07
C ARG A 299 10.47 -43.79 2.43
N ARG A 300 9.74 -44.67 1.73
CA ARG A 300 9.82 -46.13 1.92
C ARG A 300 10.66 -46.84 0.85
N ILE A 301 11.27 -46.09 -0.07
CA ILE A 301 12.08 -46.63 -1.20
C ILE A 301 13.51 -46.05 -1.15
N ALA A 302 14.04 -45.78 0.04
CA ALA A 302 15.44 -45.42 0.25
C ALA A 302 16.00 -46.26 1.39
#